data_AF-K9CVY8-F1
#
_entry.id   AF-K9CVY8-F1
#
_cell.length_a   1.000
_cell.length_b   1.000
_cell.length_c   1.000
_cell.angle_alpha   90.00
_cell.angle_beta   90.00
_cell.angle_gamma   90.00
#
_symmetry.space_group_name_H-M   'P 1'
#
loop_
_entity.id
_entity.type
_entity.pdbx_description
1 polymer ?
#
loop_
_entity_poly.entity_id
_entity_poly.type
_entity_poly.pdbx_seq_one_letter_code
_entity_poly.pdbx_strand_id
1 'polypeptide(L)'
;MNNLQLIRVGVLSALLSCTCAGNTSAAPISGTAGTDTAPAAASSVPTLIFNGTNYTDEVLSLNGTPVAFRAYRNIPYVSNPKDIAHQRISIFIPAAYLTGGTVNGYTAATAPIFMPNGVGGYMPGEIEEPQEKSRMSGAPNAALTALSRGLVVVAPAIRGRTNTDAQGVYVGKAPALIVDYKAAVRYLRYNAARLPAGNTERIISNGTSAGGALSALLGATGNSSDYTAALAEIGAAGARDDIFAASCYCPITNLEHADMAYEWIFSGINEYHQGAPASTPNAENQTASEVSNRPANAPTETSSAAPMTTDQIAASARLKKDFPRYLNSLRLKDAAGNVMQLGSDGTGTFAEYIKGLYRTSAQYAVDNNASLDGADWFTVQNGCVTDVDLAAYARWATRLKATPAFDKFDLSSGENDEFGTETNRPRHFTKFSRKYDSTHGALAPAADIRMLNPLNYIGANGVRVAPHFRIRHGAKDRDTALPIPAVLALRLANAGTDVDFAVPWGYGHAGDYDLDELFAWIDRICK
;
A
#
# COMPACT_ATOMS: atom_id res chain seq x y z
N MET A 1 -35.70 -12.46 49.50
CA MET A 1 -36.80 -13.45 49.56
C MET A 1 -37.60 -13.28 48.28
N ASN A 2 -37.58 -14.34 47.46
CA ASN A 2 -37.78 -14.32 46.01
C ASN A 2 -39.23 -14.48 45.60
N ASN A 3 -39.60 -13.82 44.50
CA ASN A 3 -40.74 -14.11 43.60
C ASN A 3 -40.34 -13.56 42.22
N LEU A 4 -40.75 -14.04 41.05
CA LEU A 4 -41.18 -15.32 40.49
C LEU A 4 -41.40 -15.02 38.97
N GLN A 5 -41.53 -16.07 38.15
CA GLN A 5 -42.12 -16.16 36.80
C GLN A 5 -41.17 -16.03 35.59
N LEU A 6 -41.02 -17.03 34.71
CA LEU A 6 -41.91 -17.88 33.89
C LEU A 6 -42.21 -17.34 32.47
N ILE A 7 -41.53 -18.01 31.53
CA ILE A 7 -41.74 -18.27 30.11
C ILE A 7 -43.22 -18.29 29.65
N ARG A 8 -43.53 -17.69 28.47
CA ARG A 8 -44.13 -18.39 27.31
C ARG A 8 -44.32 -17.53 26.05
N VAL A 9 -44.20 -18.26 24.93
CA VAL A 9 -44.31 -17.93 23.51
C VAL A 9 -45.76 -17.76 23.06
N GLY A 10 -46.00 -16.95 22.02
CA GLY A 10 -47.19 -17.06 21.16
C GLY A 10 -47.38 -15.87 20.22
N VAL A 11 -47.26 -16.10 18.91
CA VAL A 11 -47.70 -15.18 17.84
C VAL A 11 -48.66 -15.94 16.94
N LEU A 12 -49.86 -15.40 16.71
CA LEU A 12 -50.69 -15.73 15.55
C LEU A 12 -51.72 -14.61 15.24
N SER A 13 -51.49 -13.97 14.08
CA SER A 13 -52.42 -13.56 13.01
C SER A 13 -53.52 -12.49 13.13
N ALA A 14 -53.56 -11.70 12.03
CA ALA A 14 -54.73 -11.16 11.28
C ALA A 14 -55.45 -9.91 11.85
N LEU A 15 -56.02 -8.96 11.09
CA LEU A 15 -56.21 -8.68 9.66
C LEU A 15 -56.88 -7.26 9.57
N LEU A 16 -56.92 -6.69 8.36
CA LEU A 16 -57.90 -5.72 7.80
C LEU A 16 -57.80 -4.20 8.12
N SER A 17 -57.24 -3.47 7.14
CA SER A 17 -57.79 -2.32 6.38
C SER A 17 -58.96 -1.48 6.94
N CYS A 18 -58.85 -0.14 6.87
CA CYS A 18 -59.62 0.68 5.92
C CYS A 18 -59.23 2.17 5.93
N THR A 19 -59.42 2.77 4.75
CA THR A 19 -59.25 4.16 4.29
C THR A 19 -60.15 5.20 4.96
N CYS A 20 -59.76 6.48 4.93
CA CYS A 20 -60.64 7.63 4.65
C CYS A 20 -59.82 8.86 4.21
N ALA A 21 -60.15 9.39 3.02
CA ALA A 21 -59.73 10.70 2.53
C ALA A 21 -60.68 11.81 3.03
N GLY A 22 -60.21 13.06 3.05
CA GLY A 22 -61.04 14.24 3.33
C GLY A 22 -60.35 15.51 2.83
N ASN A 23 -60.86 16.04 1.72
CA ASN A 23 -60.42 17.24 1.02
C ASN A 23 -61.42 18.37 1.31
N THR A 24 -60.95 19.61 1.52
CA THR A 24 -61.61 20.95 1.34
C THR A 24 -60.85 21.99 2.19
N SER A 25 -60.71 23.29 1.91
CA SER A 25 -60.84 24.18 0.75
C SER A 25 -60.41 25.61 1.22
N ALA A 26 -59.68 26.34 0.36
CA ALA A 26 -59.62 27.81 0.18
C ALA A 26 -59.20 28.80 1.32
N ALA A 27 -57.98 29.37 1.15
CA ALA A 27 -57.48 30.79 1.16
C ALA A 27 -58.26 31.95 1.87
N PRO A 28 -57.68 33.14 2.19
CA PRO A 28 -56.41 33.75 1.68
C PRO A 28 -55.57 34.59 2.72
N ILE A 29 -54.58 35.34 2.20
CA ILE A 29 -54.01 36.64 2.68
C ILE A 29 -52.57 36.62 3.24
N SER A 30 -51.69 37.20 2.40
CA SER A 30 -50.43 37.96 2.60
C SER A 30 -49.63 37.88 3.92
N GLY A 31 -48.33 37.63 3.77
CA GLY A 31 -47.30 38.00 4.73
C GLY A 31 -45.90 37.65 4.22
N THR A 32 -45.16 38.67 3.78
CA THR A 32 -43.74 38.59 3.44
C THR A 32 -42.90 38.36 4.69
N ALA A 33 -42.05 37.33 4.68
CA ALA A 33 -40.83 37.26 5.48
C ALA A 33 -39.79 36.48 4.69
N GLY A 34 -38.88 37.21 4.04
CA GLY A 34 -37.66 36.64 3.50
C GLY A 34 -36.86 36.02 4.63
N THR A 35 -36.52 34.75 4.48
CA THR A 35 -35.45 34.13 5.25
C THR A 35 -34.29 33.98 4.27
N ASP A 36 -33.23 34.71 4.58
CA ASP A 36 -31.94 34.65 3.92
C ASP A 36 -31.45 33.20 3.88
N THR A 37 -31.66 32.54 2.75
CA THR A 37 -30.88 31.37 2.40
C THR A 37 -29.54 31.90 1.94
N ALA A 38 -28.54 31.78 2.81
CA ALA A 38 -27.15 31.99 2.44
C ALA A 38 -26.89 31.19 1.15
N PRO A 39 -26.40 31.83 0.07
CA PRO A 39 -26.12 31.10 -1.16
C PRO A 39 -25.09 30.03 -0.83
N ALA A 40 -25.37 28.78 -1.24
CA ALA A 40 -24.39 27.72 -1.24
C ALA A 40 -23.11 28.27 -1.86
N ALA A 41 -22.02 28.28 -1.08
CA ALA A 41 -20.74 28.83 -1.53
C ALA A 41 -20.42 28.17 -2.88
N ALA A 42 -20.36 28.99 -3.93
CA ALA A 42 -19.85 28.55 -5.22
C ALA A 42 -18.50 27.90 -4.94
N SER A 43 -18.35 26.62 -5.31
CA SER A 43 -17.07 25.93 -5.21
C SER A 43 -16.05 26.70 -6.03
N SER A 44 -15.29 27.56 -5.37
CA SER A 44 -14.15 28.22 -5.97
C SER A 44 -13.17 27.11 -6.35
N VAL A 45 -12.79 27.05 -7.63
CA VAL A 45 -11.74 26.14 -8.10
C VAL A 45 -10.55 26.26 -7.15
N PRO A 46 -10.09 25.17 -6.52
CA PRO A 46 -8.96 25.22 -5.61
C PRO A 46 -7.75 25.83 -6.31
N THR A 47 -7.17 26.89 -5.71
CA THR A 47 -5.88 27.40 -6.18
C THR A 47 -4.80 26.40 -5.81
N LEU A 48 -3.95 26.04 -6.77
CA LEU A 48 -2.77 25.19 -6.53
C LEU A 48 -1.60 25.95 -5.92
N ILE A 49 -1.77 27.24 -5.59
CA ILE A 49 -0.76 28.06 -4.93
C ILE A 49 -0.81 27.76 -3.43
N PHE A 50 0.31 27.30 -2.88
CA PHE A 50 0.45 27.04 -1.45
C PHE A 50 0.15 28.29 -0.62
N ASN A 51 -0.76 28.15 0.34
CA ASN A 51 -1.10 29.19 1.30
C ASN A 51 -0.41 28.92 2.64
N GLY A 52 0.63 29.70 2.93
CA GLY A 52 1.40 29.61 4.17
C GLY A 52 0.76 30.24 5.41
N THR A 53 -0.48 30.75 5.35
CA THR A 53 -1.09 31.48 6.49
C THR A 53 -1.97 30.62 7.40
N ASN A 54 -2.49 29.48 6.93
CA ASN A 54 -3.35 28.60 7.73
C ASN A 54 -2.54 27.42 8.28
N TYR A 55 -2.11 27.53 9.53
CA TYR A 55 -1.30 26.51 10.18
C TYR A 55 -1.60 26.41 11.68
N THR A 56 -1.13 25.32 12.28
CA THR A 56 -1.01 25.14 13.73
C THR A 56 0.44 24.86 14.11
N ASP A 57 0.86 25.35 15.26
CA ASP A 57 2.15 24.98 15.87
C ASP A 57 1.87 23.96 16.97
N GLU A 58 2.54 22.80 16.90
CA GLU A 58 2.28 21.63 17.72
C GLU A 58 3.58 21.06 18.30
N VAL A 59 3.45 20.35 19.42
CA VAL A 59 4.53 19.60 20.05
C VAL A 59 4.00 18.23 20.43
N LEU A 60 4.68 17.19 19.96
CA LEU A 60 4.42 15.80 20.32
C LEU A 60 5.66 15.19 20.96
N SER A 61 5.49 14.11 21.72
CA SER A 61 6.55 13.39 22.43
C SER A 61 6.99 12.15 21.65
N LEU A 62 8.25 12.14 21.20
CA LEU A 62 8.94 10.95 20.71
C LEU A 62 9.68 10.30 21.88
N ASN A 63 9.09 9.26 22.49
CA ASN A 63 9.69 8.53 23.61
C ASN A 63 10.15 9.45 24.77
N GLY A 64 9.35 10.47 25.10
CA GLY A 64 9.67 11.47 26.14
C GLY A 64 10.43 12.70 25.64
N THR A 65 10.92 12.68 24.39
CA THR A 65 11.61 13.83 23.77
C THR A 65 10.61 14.71 23.01
N PRO A 66 10.50 16.02 23.30
CA PRO A 66 9.58 16.90 22.59
C PRO A 66 10.04 17.14 21.15
N VAL A 67 9.10 17.01 20.21
CA VAL A 67 9.26 17.28 18.79
C VAL A 67 8.27 18.38 18.40
N ALA A 68 8.79 19.58 18.22
CA ALA A 68 7.99 20.74 17.82
C ALA A 68 7.94 20.87 16.29
N PHE A 69 6.74 21.08 15.73
CA PHE A 69 6.53 21.25 14.30
C PHE A 69 5.36 22.19 14.00
N ARG A 70 5.35 22.70 12.76
CA ARG A 70 4.21 23.43 12.19
C ARG A 70 3.46 22.54 11.21
N ALA A 71 2.14 22.51 11.31
CA ALA A 71 1.28 21.72 10.46
C ALA A 71 0.42 22.59 9.54
N TYR A 72 0.42 22.28 8.25
CA TYR A 72 -0.50 22.80 7.25
C TYR A 72 -1.36 21.64 6.78
N ARG A 73 -2.68 21.69 6.97
CA ARG A 73 -3.55 20.52 6.76
C ARG A 73 -4.56 20.70 5.65
N ASN A 74 -4.99 19.58 5.09
CA ASN A 74 -6.13 19.47 4.18
C ASN A 74 -6.02 20.38 2.95
N ILE A 75 -4.81 20.53 2.40
CA ILE A 75 -4.55 21.40 1.26
C ILE A 75 -4.94 20.64 -0.02
N PRO A 76 -5.85 21.14 -0.87
CA PRO A 76 -6.11 20.52 -2.17
C PRO A 76 -4.85 20.54 -3.02
N TYR A 77 -4.43 19.38 -3.54
CA TYR A 77 -3.24 19.28 -4.41
C TYR A 77 -3.59 19.21 -5.91
N VAL A 78 -4.88 19.25 -6.24
CA VAL A 78 -5.42 19.27 -7.60
C VAL A 78 -6.58 20.26 -7.76
N SER A 79 -6.76 20.80 -8.97
CA SER A 79 -7.78 21.83 -9.23
C SER A 79 -9.14 21.26 -9.61
N ASN A 80 -9.22 19.98 -10.01
CA ASN A 80 -10.47 19.29 -10.35
C ASN A 80 -10.57 17.94 -9.60
N PRO A 81 -10.73 17.95 -8.27
CA PRO A 81 -10.81 16.72 -7.49
C PRO A 81 -12.07 15.93 -7.84
N LYS A 82 -11.91 14.63 -8.04
CA LYS A 82 -12.97 13.61 -8.13
C LYS A 82 -13.45 13.16 -6.74
N ASP A 83 -12.57 13.20 -5.74
CA ASP A 83 -12.88 12.97 -4.33
C ASP A 83 -12.09 14.00 -3.49
N ILE A 84 -12.79 15.02 -2.99
CA ILE A 84 -12.18 16.12 -2.23
C ILE A 84 -11.50 15.62 -0.93
N ALA A 85 -12.08 14.60 -0.28
CA ALA A 85 -11.56 14.09 0.99
C ALA A 85 -10.26 13.28 0.80
N HIS A 86 -10.07 12.68 -0.38
CA HIS A 86 -8.90 11.87 -0.70
C HIS A 86 -7.98 12.53 -1.73
N GLN A 87 -8.20 13.81 -2.03
CA GLN A 87 -7.32 14.61 -2.90
C GLN A 87 -6.85 15.89 -2.22
N ARG A 88 -6.30 15.69 -1.03
CA ARG A 88 -5.73 16.70 -0.14
C ARG A 88 -4.42 16.22 0.47
N ILE A 89 -3.57 17.16 0.87
CA ILE A 89 -2.23 16.92 1.41
C ILE A 89 -2.03 17.70 2.72
N SER A 90 -1.32 17.10 3.67
CA SER A 90 -0.82 17.80 4.86
C SER A 90 0.70 17.88 4.81
N ILE A 91 1.25 18.99 5.30
CA ILE A 91 2.68 19.29 5.34
C ILE A 91 3.06 19.63 6.77
N PHE A 92 4.03 18.92 7.32
CA PHE A 92 4.54 19.07 8.68
C PHE A 92 6.03 19.46 8.62
N ILE A 93 6.38 20.58 9.24
CA ILE A 93 7.71 21.17 9.15
C ILE A 93 8.32 21.26 10.56
N PRO A 94 9.55 20.74 10.79
CA PRO A 94 10.25 20.94 12.05
C PRO A 94 10.34 22.42 12.42
N ALA A 95 9.92 22.79 13.64
CA ALA A 95 9.75 24.18 14.03
C ALA A 95 11.06 25.00 13.96
N ALA A 96 12.20 24.34 14.13
CA ALA A 96 13.53 24.95 14.02
C ALA A 96 13.76 25.64 12.65
N TYR A 97 13.16 25.15 11.57
CA TYR A 97 13.35 25.71 10.24
C TYR A 97 12.67 27.07 10.04
N LEU A 98 11.66 27.36 10.85
CA LEU A 98 10.88 28.61 10.77
C LEU A 98 11.62 29.80 11.40
N THR A 99 12.68 29.53 12.16
CA THR A 99 13.52 30.54 12.82
C THR A 99 14.99 30.47 12.36
N GLY A 100 15.27 29.77 11.26
CA GLY A 100 16.62 29.65 10.68
C GLY A 100 17.53 28.63 11.39
N GLY A 101 16.98 27.78 12.26
CA GLY A 101 17.70 26.70 12.93
C GLY A 101 17.92 25.47 12.05
N THR A 102 18.54 24.45 12.64
CA THR A 102 18.88 23.17 11.99
C THR A 102 18.47 21.97 12.84
N VAL A 103 18.18 20.84 12.19
CA VAL A 103 17.93 19.56 12.87
C VAL A 103 18.79 18.49 12.20
N ASN A 104 19.65 17.80 12.97
CA ASN A 104 20.57 16.78 12.47
C ASN A 104 21.39 17.16 11.22
N GLY A 105 21.81 18.43 11.14
CA GLY A 105 22.59 18.97 10.02
C GLY A 105 21.76 19.43 8.83
N TYR A 106 20.44 19.19 8.81
CA TYR A 106 19.54 19.72 7.81
C TYR A 106 19.10 21.15 8.15
N THR A 107 18.82 21.92 7.11
CA THR A 107 18.27 23.29 7.16
C THR A 107 16.91 23.30 6.47
N ALA A 108 16.18 24.42 6.54
CA ALA A 108 14.94 24.61 5.78
C ALA A 108 15.09 24.29 4.28
N ALA A 109 16.24 24.63 3.68
CA ALA A 109 16.50 24.45 2.25
C ALA A 109 17.02 23.05 1.89
N THR A 110 17.63 22.33 2.83
CA THR A 110 18.30 21.04 2.56
C THR A 110 17.53 19.83 3.08
N ALA A 111 16.57 20.03 3.99
CA ALA A 111 15.78 18.96 4.59
C ALA A 111 15.09 18.09 3.51
N PRO A 112 15.30 16.76 3.51
CA PRO A 112 14.53 15.86 2.67
C PRO A 112 13.03 15.94 3.00
N ILE A 113 12.20 15.65 2.00
CA ILE A 113 10.76 15.51 2.18
C ILE A 113 10.46 14.01 2.30
N PHE A 114 10.11 13.56 3.50
CA PHE A 114 9.57 12.23 3.74
C PHE A 114 8.08 12.22 3.40
N MET A 115 7.68 11.36 2.47
CA MET A 115 6.34 11.38 1.88
C MET A 115 5.62 10.05 2.09
N PRO A 116 5.15 9.73 3.32
CA PRO A 116 4.41 8.49 3.57
C PRO A 116 3.02 8.51 2.92
N ASN A 117 2.43 7.35 2.70
CA ASN A 117 1.04 7.21 2.27
C ASN A 117 0.29 6.18 3.13
N GLY A 118 -1.01 6.41 3.36
CA GLY A 118 -1.87 5.55 4.18
C GLY A 118 -2.59 4.43 3.40
N VAL A 119 -2.14 4.08 2.19
CA VAL A 119 -2.80 3.06 1.37
C VAL A 119 -2.50 1.66 1.88
N GLY A 120 -3.55 0.85 2.05
CA GLY A 120 -3.46 -0.59 2.31
C GLY A 120 -4.56 -1.35 1.57
N GLY A 121 -4.27 -2.54 1.04
CA GLY A 121 -5.27 -3.34 0.29
C GLY A 121 -5.91 -2.66 -0.92
N TYR A 122 -5.19 -1.71 -1.54
CA TYR A 122 -5.68 -0.82 -2.61
C TYR A 122 -6.91 0.02 -2.22
N MET A 123 -7.20 0.14 -0.92
CA MET A 123 -8.25 0.98 -0.35
C MET A 123 -7.79 2.45 -0.29
N PRO A 124 -8.73 3.40 -0.10
CA PRO A 124 -8.39 4.81 0.06
C PRO A 124 -7.39 5.01 1.21
N GLY A 125 -6.35 5.81 0.96
CA GLY A 125 -5.33 6.13 1.94
C GLY A 125 -5.61 7.48 2.60
N GLU A 126 -5.62 7.52 3.92
CA GLU A 126 -5.75 8.76 4.69
C GLU A 126 -4.40 9.47 4.86
N ILE A 127 -4.46 10.71 5.35
CA ILE A 127 -3.27 11.47 5.73
C ILE A 127 -2.59 10.81 6.95
N GLU A 128 -1.35 10.39 6.78
CA GLU A 128 -0.47 9.91 7.84
C GLU A 128 0.04 11.08 8.70
N GLU A 129 -0.76 11.49 9.70
CA GLU A 129 -0.41 12.52 10.69
C GLU A 129 0.73 12.05 11.63
N PRO A 130 1.60 12.95 12.13
CA PRO A 130 2.52 12.64 13.22
C PRO A 130 1.78 12.19 14.48
N GLN A 131 2.19 11.06 15.07
CA GLN A 131 1.52 10.47 16.22
C GLN A 131 2.53 9.93 17.23
N GLU A 132 2.32 10.19 18.53
CA GLU A 132 3.11 9.62 19.64
C GLU A 132 2.90 8.11 19.80
N LYS A 133 1.75 7.61 19.34
CA LYS A 133 1.38 6.20 19.40
C LYS A 133 0.76 5.82 18.07
N SER A 134 1.59 5.29 17.17
CA SER A 134 1.10 4.53 16.03
C SER A 134 0.26 3.39 16.55
N ARG A 135 -0.89 3.20 15.93
CA ARG A 135 -1.75 2.08 16.24
C ARG A 135 -1.15 0.73 15.78
N MET A 136 -0.18 0.74 14.85
CA MET A 136 0.56 -0.46 14.45
C MET A 136 1.57 -0.89 15.51
N SER A 137 2.42 0.01 16.04
CA SER A 137 3.51 -0.38 16.94
C SER A 137 3.27 -0.06 18.42
N GLY A 138 2.25 0.75 18.74
CA GLY A 138 2.08 1.35 20.07
C GLY A 138 3.15 2.41 20.41
N ALA A 139 4.07 2.68 19.48
CA ALA A 139 5.18 3.61 19.59
C ALA A 139 5.02 4.75 18.57
N PRO A 140 5.80 5.84 18.68
CA PRO A 140 5.75 6.94 17.73
C PRO A 140 5.84 6.48 16.26
N ASN A 141 5.03 7.05 15.38
CA ASN A 141 4.99 6.63 13.98
C ASN A 141 6.16 7.19 13.14
N ALA A 142 6.28 6.73 11.89
CA ALA A 142 7.33 7.17 10.98
C ALA A 142 7.28 8.69 10.72
N ALA A 143 6.09 9.29 10.64
CA ALA A 143 5.95 10.74 10.47
C ALA A 143 6.56 11.54 11.63
N LEU A 144 6.22 11.19 12.88
CA LEU A 144 6.78 11.87 14.05
C LEU A 144 8.30 11.63 14.16
N THR A 145 8.75 10.41 13.87
CA THR A 145 10.18 10.08 13.87
C THR A 145 10.93 10.87 12.79
N ALA A 146 10.40 10.98 11.58
CA ALA A 146 10.98 11.78 10.49
C ALA A 146 11.14 13.25 10.88
N LEU A 147 10.12 13.86 11.52
CA LEU A 147 10.20 15.23 12.03
C LEU A 147 11.31 15.41 13.06
N SER A 148 11.42 14.49 14.02
CA SER A 148 12.51 14.50 15.02
C SER A 148 13.89 14.39 14.38
N ARG A 149 13.96 13.74 13.21
CA ARG A 149 15.20 13.54 12.45
C ARG A 149 15.53 14.74 11.55
N GLY A 150 14.64 15.73 11.45
CA GLY A 150 14.83 16.93 10.65
C GLY A 150 14.27 16.85 9.23
N LEU A 151 13.49 15.83 8.91
CA LEU A 151 12.84 15.74 7.61
C LEU A 151 11.54 16.56 7.66
N VAL A 152 11.18 17.17 6.54
CA VAL A 152 9.81 17.68 6.33
C VAL A 152 8.94 16.47 6.01
N VAL A 153 7.78 16.36 6.64
CA VAL A 153 6.83 15.29 6.33
C VAL A 153 5.72 15.84 5.46
N VAL A 154 5.43 15.16 4.36
CA VAL A 154 4.31 15.49 3.48
C VAL A 154 3.46 14.25 3.28
N ALA A 155 2.23 14.25 3.80
CA ALA A 155 1.34 13.10 3.71
C ALA A 155 0.10 13.46 2.87
N PRO A 156 -0.03 12.92 1.64
CA PRO A 156 -1.25 13.02 0.87
C PRO A 156 -2.28 11.99 1.33
N ALA A 157 -3.56 12.37 1.35
CA ALA A 157 -4.65 11.42 1.17
C ALA A 157 -4.69 11.00 -0.30
N ILE A 158 -5.11 9.76 -0.57
CA ILE A 158 -5.04 9.14 -1.89
C ILE A 158 -6.32 8.35 -2.13
N ARG A 159 -6.96 8.52 -3.30
CA ARG A 159 -8.12 7.69 -3.67
C ARG A 159 -7.72 6.24 -3.82
N GLY A 160 -8.62 5.31 -3.50
CA GLY A 160 -8.50 3.86 -3.76
C GLY A 160 -9.81 3.22 -4.17
N ARG A 161 -9.80 1.90 -4.35
CA ARG A 161 -10.83 1.13 -5.08
C ARG A 161 -12.28 1.31 -4.66
N THR A 162 -12.56 1.88 -3.49
CA THR A 162 -13.92 2.11 -2.96
C THR A 162 -14.37 3.57 -2.95
N ASN A 163 -13.54 4.53 -3.37
CA ASN A 163 -13.99 5.93 -3.44
C ASN A 163 -15.03 6.11 -4.54
N THR A 164 -16.08 6.84 -4.22
CA THR A 164 -17.13 7.25 -5.16
C THR A 164 -17.27 8.76 -5.18
N ASP A 165 -17.65 9.32 -6.32
CA ASP A 165 -18.11 10.70 -6.41
C ASP A 165 -19.53 10.87 -5.81
N ALA A 166 -20.06 12.09 -5.88
CA ALA A 166 -21.39 12.42 -5.37
C ALA A 166 -22.55 11.70 -6.12
N GLN A 167 -22.27 11.12 -7.30
CA GLN A 167 -23.24 10.34 -8.09
C GLN A 167 -23.11 8.84 -7.85
N GLY A 168 -22.18 8.40 -6.99
CA GLY A 168 -21.93 6.99 -6.71
C GLY A 168 -21.08 6.30 -7.78
N VAL A 169 -20.45 7.05 -8.69
CA VAL A 169 -19.51 6.52 -9.67
C VAL A 169 -18.18 6.27 -8.98
N TYR A 170 -17.58 5.10 -9.20
CA TYR A 170 -16.31 4.74 -8.59
C TYR A 170 -15.17 5.49 -9.28
N VAL A 171 -14.50 6.37 -8.53
CA VAL A 171 -13.46 7.29 -9.02
C VAL A 171 -12.06 6.95 -8.52
N GLY A 172 -11.92 5.83 -7.82
CA GLY A 172 -10.66 5.39 -7.21
C GLY A 172 -10.10 4.08 -7.75
N LYS A 173 -10.68 3.51 -8.82
CA LYS A 173 -10.15 2.32 -9.51
C LYS A 173 -8.81 2.62 -10.19
N ALA A 174 -8.07 1.58 -10.57
CA ALA A 174 -6.80 1.72 -11.29
C ALA A 174 -6.94 2.66 -12.50
N PRO A 175 -6.06 3.66 -12.68
CA PRO A 175 -4.81 3.92 -11.95
C PRO A 175 -4.90 5.07 -10.91
N ALA A 176 -6.08 5.38 -10.35
CA ALA A 176 -6.31 6.59 -9.55
C ALA A 176 -5.32 6.80 -8.40
N LEU A 177 -4.98 5.74 -7.64
CA LEU A 177 -4.04 5.79 -6.51
C LEU A 177 -2.69 6.41 -6.89
N ILE A 178 -2.07 5.92 -7.98
CA ILE A 178 -0.76 6.40 -8.44
C ILE A 178 -0.85 7.77 -9.13
N VAL A 179 -1.97 8.07 -9.78
CA VAL A 179 -2.22 9.41 -10.34
C VAL A 179 -2.29 10.45 -9.23
N ASP A 180 -2.97 10.15 -8.13
CA ASP A 180 -3.05 11.02 -6.96
C ASP A 180 -1.68 11.23 -6.30
N TYR A 181 -0.92 10.17 -6.11
CA TYR A 181 0.40 10.28 -5.48
C TYR A 181 1.38 11.11 -6.33
N LYS A 182 1.34 10.93 -7.65
CA LYS A 182 2.07 11.77 -8.60
C LYS A 182 1.62 13.23 -8.55
N ALA A 183 0.32 13.49 -8.51
CA ALA A 183 -0.21 14.85 -8.43
C ALA A 183 0.26 15.58 -7.16
N ALA A 184 0.37 14.87 -6.03
CA ALA A 184 0.93 15.41 -4.80
C ALA A 184 2.42 15.80 -4.96
N VAL A 185 3.24 14.99 -5.65
CA VAL A 185 4.63 15.37 -6.00
C VAL A 185 4.67 16.62 -6.88
N ARG A 186 3.80 16.68 -7.90
CA ARG A 186 3.71 17.86 -8.79
C ARG A 186 3.32 19.12 -8.02
N TYR A 187 2.39 19.01 -7.08
CA TYR A 187 1.98 20.12 -6.21
C TYR A 187 3.18 20.67 -5.41
N LEU A 188 3.98 19.80 -4.78
CA LEU A 188 5.16 20.21 -4.03
C LEU A 188 6.17 20.94 -4.92
N ARG A 189 6.49 20.37 -6.07
CA ARG A 189 7.46 20.96 -7.01
C ARG A 189 6.98 22.28 -7.61
N TYR A 190 5.69 22.39 -7.93
CA TYR A 190 5.07 23.64 -8.38
C TYR A 190 5.16 24.75 -7.32
N ASN A 191 5.15 24.36 -6.03
CA ASN A 191 5.21 25.27 -4.89
C ASN A 191 6.60 25.35 -4.24
N ALA A 192 7.66 24.82 -4.84
CA ALA A 192 8.97 24.72 -4.21
C ALA A 192 9.48 26.05 -3.61
N ALA A 193 9.30 27.17 -4.31
CA ALA A 193 9.72 28.49 -3.84
C ALA A 193 8.78 29.13 -2.80
N ARG A 194 7.64 28.50 -2.51
CA ARG A 194 6.59 28.98 -1.59
C ARG A 194 6.51 28.16 -0.31
N LEU A 195 7.07 26.94 -0.31
CA LEU A 195 7.14 26.11 0.88
C LEU A 195 8.12 26.73 1.90
N PRO A 196 7.78 26.77 3.20
CA PRO A 196 8.69 27.31 4.22
C PRO A 196 9.97 26.50 4.41
N ALA A 197 9.92 25.20 4.13
CA ALA A 197 11.04 24.28 4.20
C ALA A 197 10.77 23.04 3.33
N GLY A 198 11.82 22.28 3.05
CA GLY A 198 11.77 21.01 2.33
C GLY A 198 12.35 21.11 0.93
N ASN A 199 13.30 20.23 0.64
CA ASN A 199 13.94 20.13 -0.66
C ASN A 199 13.13 19.23 -1.58
N THR A 200 12.43 19.82 -2.55
CA THR A 200 11.63 19.07 -3.54
C THR A 200 12.47 18.22 -4.50
N GLU A 201 13.80 18.35 -4.50
CA GLU A 201 14.75 17.44 -5.17
C GLU A 201 15.14 16.23 -4.33
N ARG A 202 14.64 16.13 -3.10
CA ARG A 202 14.88 15.05 -2.12
C ARG A 202 13.56 14.54 -1.54
N ILE A 203 12.60 14.25 -2.41
CA ILE A 203 11.33 13.60 -2.05
C ILE A 203 11.55 12.09 -1.93
N ILE A 204 11.19 11.53 -0.78
CA ILE A 204 11.38 10.12 -0.43
C ILE A 204 10.01 9.52 -0.11
N SER A 205 9.47 8.71 -0.99
CA SER A 205 8.18 8.03 -0.74
C SER A 205 8.33 6.91 0.27
N ASN A 206 7.30 6.66 1.07
CA ASN A 206 7.25 5.51 1.98
C ASN A 206 5.86 4.88 1.97
N GLY A 207 5.81 3.56 2.12
CA GLY A 207 4.55 2.85 2.33
C GLY A 207 4.74 1.36 2.55
N THR A 208 3.66 0.72 2.99
CA THR A 208 3.59 -0.70 3.36
C THR A 208 2.53 -1.41 2.54
N SER A 209 2.75 -2.68 2.15
CA SER A 209 1.76 -3.48 1.42
C SER A 209 1.40 -2.85 0.05
N ALA A 210 0.12 -2.57 -0.21
CA ALA A 210 -0.32 -1.79 -1.38
C ALA A 210 0.26 -0.36 -1.38
N GLY A 211 0.42 0.28 -0.22
CA GLY A 211 1.15 1.55 -0.10
C GLY A 211 2.64 1.41 -0.40
N GLY A 212 3.23 0.23 -0.14
CA GLY A 212 4.58 -0.11 -0.56
C GLY A 212 4.69 -0.31 -2.06
N ALA A 213 3.68 -0.92 -2.68
CA ALA A 213 3.55 -1.01 -4.13
C ALA A 213 3.43 0.38 -4.77
N LEU A 214 2.67 1.27 -4.13
CA LEU A 214 2.48 2.65 -4.55
C LEU A 214 3.78 3.48 -4.45
N SER A 215 4.55 3.31 -3.37
CA SER A 215 5.90 3.89 -3.24
C SER A 215 6.85 3.38 -4.34
N ALA A 216 6.84 2.06 -4.59
CA ALA A 216 7.64 1.47 -5.66
C ALA A 216 7.24 1.99 -7.05
N LEU A 217 5.94 2.10 -7.33
CA LEU A 217 5.41 2.67 -8.57
C LEU A 217 5.81 4.14 -8.73
N LEU A 218 5.67 4.96 -7.69
CA LEU A 218 6.05 6.37 -7.78
C LEU A 218 7.54 6.52 -8.12
N GLY A 219 8.40 5.75 -7.46
CA GLY A 219 9.83 5.70 -7.76
C GLY A 219 10.13 5.17 -9.17
N ALA A 220 9.38 4.18 -9.67
CA ALA A 220 9.66 3.52 -10.94
C ALA A 220 9.09 4.26 -12.17
N THR A 221 8.16 5.20 -11.99
CA THR A 221 7.33 5.73 -13.09
C THR A 221 7.47 7.24 -13.30
N GLY A 222 8.49 7.88 -12.73
CA GLY A 222 8.67 9.34 -12.80
C GLY A 222 8.55 9.88 -14.23
N ASN A 223 7.67 10.86 -14.43
CA ASN A 223 7.38 11.52 -15.72
C ASN A 223 6.87 10.63 -16.85
N SER A 224 6.47 9.38 -16.56
CA SER A 224 5.91 8.48 -17.56
C SER A 224 4.67 9.09 -18.23
N SER A 225 4.64 9.06 -19.57
CA SER A 225 3.55 9.63 -20.36
C SER A 225 2.21 8.91 -20.16
N ASP A 226 2.24 7.65 -19.72
CA ASP A 226 1.04 6.82 -19.50
C ASP A 226 0.05 7.48 -18.52
N TYR A 227 0.53 8.33 -17.59
CA TYR A 227 -0.29 9.01 -16.59
C TYR A 227 -0.74 10.41 -17.01
N THR A 228 -0.29 10.94 -18.16
CA THR A 228 -0.50 12.34 -18.54
C THR A 228 -1.98 12.70 -18.65
N ALA A 229 -2.79 11.85 -19.28
CA ALA A 229 -4.21 12.09 -19.47
C ALA A 229 -4.96 12.14 -18.13
N ALA A 230 -4.70 11.17 -17.24
CA ALA A 230 -5.34 11.11 -15.93
C ALA A 230 -4.90 12.25 -15.00
N LEU A 231 -3.64 12.67 -15.06
CA LEU A 231 -3.14 13.84 -14.31
C LEU A 231 -3.76 15.15 -14.80
N ALA A 232 -3.97 15.29 -16.12
CA ALA A 232 -4.66 16.44 -16.69
C ALA A 232 -6.15 16.45 -16.30
N GLU A 233 -6.80 15.28 -16.26
CA GLU A 233 -8.22 15.16 -15.91
C GLU A 233 -8.53 15.68 -14.50
N ILE A 234 -7.66 15.40 -13.53
CA ILE A 234 -7.80 15.92 -12.17
C ILE A 234 -7.24 17.32 -12.01
N GLY A 235 -6.59 17.90 -13.02
CA GLY A 235 -5.98 19.23 -12.93
C GLY A 235 -4.78 19.25 -11.99
N ALA A 236 -3.89 18.27 -12.10
CA ALA A 236 -2.62 18.26 -11.38
C ALA A 236 -1.72 19.43 -11.83
N ALA A 237 -0.88 19.92 -10.92
CA ALA A 237 0.02 21.04 -11.22
C ALA A 237 0.98 20.72 -12.38
N GLY A 238 1.34 21.74 -13.18
CA GLY A 238 2.28 21.64 -14.28
C GLY A 238 3.74 21.51 -13.82
N ALA A 239 4.10 20.34 -13.28
CA ALA A 239 5.45 20.02 -12.81
C ALA A 239 5.80 18.54 -13.09
N ARG A 240 7.07 18.20 -12.93
CA ARG A 240 7.56 16.81 -12.98
C ARG A 240 7.13 16.01 -11.74
N ASP A 241 7.08 14.69 -11.85
CA ASP A 241 6.67 13.77 -10.77
C ASP A 241 7.68 12.67 -10.46
N ASP A 242 8.92 12.78 -10.97
CA ASP A 242 10.03 11.97 -10.48
C ASP A 242 10.43 12.34 -9.04
N ILE A 243 10.78 11.33 -8.25
CA ILE A 243 11.21 11.45 -6.85
C ILE A 243 12.67 11.04 -6.68
N PHE A 244 13.23 11.31 -5.51
CA PHE A 244 14.63 11.04 -5.20
C PHE A 244 14.85 9.61 -4.70
N ALA A 245 13.96 9.09 -3.87
CA ALA A 245 14.09 7.73 -3.36
C ALA A 245 12.74 7.11 -3.00
N ALA A 246 12.67 5.79 -2.97
CA ALA A 246 11.48 5.05 -2.53
C ALA A 246 11.82 4.05 -1.43
N SER A 247 11.14 4.18 -0.29
CA SER A 247 11.10 3.18 0.78
C SER A 247 9.84 2.33 0.61
N CYS A 248 10.00 1.00 0.54
CA CYS A 248 8.93 0.07 0.21
C CYS A 248 8.95 -1.12 1.17
N TYR A 249 7.97 -1.19 2.07
CA TYR A 249 7.73 -2.37 2.90
C TYR A 249 6.72 -3.30 2.23
N CYS A 250 7.09 -4.57 2.12
CA CYS A 250 6.32 -5.67 1.53
C CYS A 250 5.49 -5.27 0.30
N PRO A 251 6.11 -4.67 -0.74
CA PRO A 251 5.37 -4.07 -1.85
C PRO A 251 4.59 -5.12 -2.66
N ILE A 252 3.26 -5.07 -2.60
CA ILE A 252 2.34 -5.97 -3.32
C ILE A 252 2.23 -5.53 -4.79
N THR A 253 3.31 -5.72 -5.55
CA THR A 253 3.46 -5.31 -6.96
C THR A 253 3.32 -6.50 -7.91
N ASN A 254 3.44 -6.24 -9.23
CA ASN A 254 3.53 -7.28 -10.25
C ASN A 254 2.35 -8.28 -10.20
N LEU A 255 1.16 -7.73 -9.95
CA LEU A 255 -0.05 -8.47 -9.63
C LEU A 255 -0.37 -9.54 -10.66
N GLU A 256 -0.20 -9.23 -11.95
CA GLU A 256 -0.52 -10.15 -13.05
C GLU A 256 0.42 -11.36 -13.17
N HIS A 257 1.48 -11.41 -12.36
CA HIS A 257 2.37 -12.57 -12.21
C HIS A 257 2.47 -13.06 -10.76
N ALA A 258 1.80 -12.40 -9.82
CA ALA A 258 1.88 -12.70 -8.39
C ALA A 258 1.32 -14.08 -8.05
N ASP A 259 0.26 -14.52 -8.72
CA ASP A 259 -0.29 -15.87 -8.60
C ASP A 259 0.74 -16.96 -8.94
N MET A 260 1.53 -16.75 -10.00
CA MET A 260 2.58 -17.71 -10.39
C MET A 260 3.68 -17.79 -9.34
N ALA A 261 4.14 -16.64 -8.84
CA ALA A 261 5.16 -16.56 -7.79
C ALA A 261 4.68 -17.19 -6.47
N TYR A 262 3.41 -16.95 -6.11
CA TYR A 262 2.80 -17.52 -4.92
C TYR A 262 2.80 -19.05 -4.97
N GLU A 263 2.38 -19.61 -6.10
CA GLU A 263 2.32 -21.05 -6.28
C GLU A 263 3.70 -21.71 -6.45
N TRP A 264 4.73 -20.97 -6.89
CA TRP A 264 6.10 -21.49 -6.88
C TRP A 264 6.58 -21.82 -5.46
N ILE A 265 6.22 -21.00 -4.46
CA ILE A 265 6.53 -21.25 -3.04
C ILE A 265 5.56 -22.25 -2.40
N PHE A 266 4.24 -22.05 -2.55
CA PHE A 266 3.24 -22.72 -1.71
C PHE A 266 2.48 -23.88 -2.36
N SER A 267 2.74 -24.22 -3.64
CA SER A 267 2.06 -25.36 -4.26
C SER A 267 2.42 -26.68 -3.58
N GLY A 268 1.40 -27.51 -3.32
CA GLY A 268 1.50 -28.73 -2.50
C GLY A 268 0.99 -28.56 -1.07
N ILE A 269 0.82 -27.33 -0.60
CA ILE A 269 0.12 -27.00 0.65
C ILE A 269 -1.32 -26.64 0.29
N ASN A 270 -2.26 -27.54 0.61
CA ASN A 270 -3.64 -27.50 0.12
C ASN A 270 -4.65 -26.89 1.12
N GLU A 271 -4.17 -26.38 2.24
CA GLU A 271 -4.96 -25.64 3.22
C GLU A 271 -4.40 -24.24 3.38
N TYR A 272 -5.24 -23.26 3.71
CA TYR A 272 -4.86 -21.85 3.82
C TYR A 272 -5.48 -21.16 5.04
N HIS A 273 -4.83 -20.11 5.52
CA HIS A 273 -5.13 -19.46 6.81
C HIS A 273 -5.66 -18.02 6.66
N GLN A 274 -6.43 -17.74 5.61
CA GLN A 274 -7.03 -16.42 5.40
C GLN A 274 -8.47 -16.41 5.90
N GLY A 275 -8.81 -15.42 6.73
CA GLY A 275 -10.18 -15.18 7.17
C GLY A 275 -10.98 -14.32 6.20
N ALA A 276 -12.23 -14.03 6.58
CA ALA A 276 -13.09 -13.13 5.82
C ALA A 276 -12.44 -11.75 5.68
N PRO A 277 -12.70 -11.00 4.59
CA PRO A 277 -12.26 -9.60 4.47
C PRO A 277 -12.73 -8.79 5.69
N ALA A 278 -11.94 -7.80 6.09
CA ALA A 278 -12.36 -6.90 7.16
C ALA A 278 -13.71 -6.26 6.79
N SER A 279 -14.66 -6.25 7.73
CA SER A 279 -16.03 -5.78 7.51
C SER A 279 -16.14 -4.26 7.33
N THR A 280 -15.09 -3.52 7.64
CA THR A 280 -15.04 -2.05 7.52
C THR A 280 -13.76 -1.60 6.80
N PRO A 281 -13.85 -0.65 5.85
CA PRO A 281 -12.68 0.03 5.29
C PRO A 281 -11.81 0.63 6.40
N ASN A 282 -10.50 0.57 6.23
CA ASN A 282 -9.49 1.00 7.19
C ASN A 282 -9.56 0.27 8.54
N ALA A 283 -10.25 -0.87 8.61
CA ALA A 283 -10.06 -1.77 9.75
C ALA A 283 -8.71 -2.45 9.64
N GLU A 284 -8.04 -2.46 10.77
CA GLU A 284 -6.83 -3.22 10.98
C GLU A 284 -7.16 -4.46 11.79
N ASN A 285 -6.52 -5.58 11.45
CA ASN A 285 -6.73 -6.82 12.18
C ASN A 285 -6.03 -6.79 13.53
N GLN A 286 -6.81 -6.74 14.60
CA GLN A 286 -6.34 -6.82 15.99
C GLN A 286 -6.68 -8.14 16.68
N THR A 287 -7.49 -9.00 16.06
CA THR A 287 -7.99 -10.21 16.73
C THR A 287 -7.18 -11.45 16.36
N ALA A 288 -6.49 -12.05 17.33
CA ALA A 288 -5.97 -13.42 17.34
C ALA A 288 -5.12 -13.87 16.12
N SER A 289 -4.37 -12.95 15.51
CA SER A 289 -3.38 -13.28 14.45
C SER A 289 -2.06 -13.74 15.08
N GLU A 290 -1.39 -14.72 14.48
CA GLU A 290 -0.02 -15.13 14.87
C GLU A 290 1.02 -14.04 14.58
N VAL A 291 0.69 -13.08 13.71
CA VAL A 291 1.53 -11.93 13.33
C VAL A 291 0.92 -10.63 13.84
N SER A 292 1.66 -9.89 14.67
CA SER A 292 1.29 -8.56 15.16
C SER A 292 1.50 -7.46 14.10
N ASN A 293 0.76 -6.36 14.20
CA ASN A 293 1.04 -5.09 13.50
C ASN A 293 0.80 -5.09 11.97
N ARG A 294 -0.19 -5.86 11.50
CA ARG A 294 -0.60 -5.88 10.09
C ARG A 294 -1.17 -4.52 9.66
N PRO A 295 -0.87 -4.03 8.43
CA PRO A 295 -1.39 -2.76 7.93
C PRO A 295 -2.90 -2.80 7.71
N ALA A 296 -3.52 -1.62 7.65
CA ALA A 296 -4.95 -1.48 7.39
C ALA A 296 -5.36 -2.18 6.09
N ASN A 297 -6.56 -2.80 6.10
CA ASN A 297 -7.15 -3.51 4.96
C ASN A 297 -6.37 -4.74 4.46
N ALA A 298 -5.29 -5.15 5.12
CA ALA A 298 -4.64 -6.41 4.82
C ALA A 298 -5.59 -7.60 5.10
N PRO A 299 -5.48 -8.70 4.34
CA PRO A 299 -6.15 -9.95 4.66
C PRO A 299 -6.03 -10.32 6.14
N THR A 300 -7.14 -10.79 6.70
CA THR A 300 -7.18 -11.33 8.06
C THR A 300 -6.53 -12.71 8.08
N GLU A 301 -5.79 -13.03 9.15
CA GLU A 301 -5.21 -14.36 9.35
C GLU A 301 -6.07 -15.15 10.33
N THR A 302 -6.23 -16.45 10.09
CA THR A 302 -6.98 -17.35 10.98
C THR A 302 -6.08 -18.47 11.47
N SER A 303 -6.19 -18.79 12.76
CA SER A 303 -5.53 -19.97 13.34
C SER A 303 -6.04 -21.28 12.71
N SER A 304 -7.34 -21.34 12.38
CA SER A 304 -7.92 -22.47 11.65
C SER A 304 -7.57 -22.40 10.16
N ALA A 305 -7.13 -23.54 9.62
CA ALA A 305 -6.92 -23.71 8.19
C ALA A 305 -8.25 -24.03 7.47
N ALA A 306 -8.40 -23.55 6.24
CA ALA A 306 -9.49 -23.90 5.32
C ALA A 306 -8.94 -24.69 4.12
N PRO A 307 -9.63 -25.73 3.65
CA PRO A 307 -9.17 -26.50 2.50
C PRO A 307 -9.40 -25.75 1.18
N MET A 308 -8.44 -25.86 0.26
CA MET A 308 -8.65 -25.43 -1.13
C MET A 308 -9.57 -26.40 -1.89
N THR A 309 -10.35 -25.88 -2.84
CA THR A 309 -11.18 -26.71 -3.72
C THR A 309 -10.33 -27.46 -4.75
N THR A 310 -10.90 -28.48 -5.40
CA THR A 310 -10.24 -29.24 -6.48
C THR A 310 -9.73 -28.33 -7.60
N ASP A 311 -10.51 -27.33 -8.00
CA ASP A 311 -10.11 -26.39 -9.05
C ASP A 311 -8.95 -25.50 -8.62
N GLN A 312 -8.93 -25.08 -7.36
CA GLN A 312 -7.83 -24.29 -6.79
C GLN A 312 -6.54 -25.12 -6.70
N ILE A 313 -6.62 -26.39 -6.28
CA ILE A 313 -5.47 -27.31 -6.26
C ILE A 313 -4.94 -27.58 -7.68
N ALA A 314 -5.83 -27.78 -8.65
CA ALA A 314 -5.44 -27.94 -10.04
C ALA A 314 -4.81 -26.67 -10.63
N ALA A 315 -5.32 -25.49 -10.26
CA ALA A 315 -4.76 -24.21 -10.64
C ALA A 315 -3.36 -24.00 -10.05
N SER A 316 -3.15 -24.40 -8.79
CA SER A 316 -1.86 -24.32 -8.08
C SER A 316 -0.75 -24.99 -8.87
N ALA A 317 -0.97 -26.24 -9.29
CA ALA A 317 0.01 -27.00 -10.07
C ALA A 317 0.33 -26.33 -11.43
N ARG A 318 -0.66 -25.70 -12.08
CA ARG A 318 -0.47 -25.02 -13.37
C ARG A 318 0.30 -23.71 -13.22
N LEU A 319 -0.08 -22.89 -12.25
CA LEU A 319 0.57 -21.60 -11.96
C LEU A 319 2.03 -21.79 -11.54
N LYS A 320 2.34 -22.78 -10.69
CA LYS A 320 3.72 -23.15 -10.34
C LYS A 320 4.55 -23.48 -11.58
N LYS A 321 3.99 -24.23 -12.54
CA LYS A 321 4.68 -24.60 -13.80
C LYS A 321 4.92 -23.41 -14.73
N ASP A 322 4.08 -22.37 -14.65
CA ASP A 322 4.21 -21.18 -15.49
C ASP A 322 5.25 -20.18 -14.97
N PHE A 323 5.52 -20.16 -13.65
CA PHE A 323 6.45 -19.21 -13.04
C PHE A 323 7.88 -19.22 -13.65
N PRO A 324 8.54 -20.38 -13.87
CA PRO A 324 9.88 -20.40 -14.48
C PRO A 324 9.93 -19.69 -15.84
N ARG A 325 8.90 -19.87 -16.67
CA ARG A 325 8.83 -19.24 -18.00
C ARG A 325 8.75 -17.73 -17.88
N TYR A 326 7.88 -17.24 -16.99
CA TYR A 326 7.76 -15.82 -16.70
C TYR A 326 9.08 -15.24 -16.21
N LEU A 327 9.65 -15.80 -15.14
CA LEU A 327 10.90 -15.31 -14.56
C LEU A 327 12.04 -15.27 -15.59
N ASN A 328 12.24 -16.37 -16.32
CA ASN A 328 13.32 -16.46 -17.32
C ASN A 328 13.16 -15.42 -18.44
N SER A 329 11.93 -15.01 -18.74
CA SER A 329 11.66 -13.96 -19.75
C SER A 329 12.18 -12.58 -19.33
N LEU A 330 12.31 -12.33 -18.03
CA LEU A 330 12.80 -11.05 -17.49
C LEU A 330 14.32 -10.88 -17.67
N ARG A 331 15.05 -11.98 -17.88
CA ARG A 331 16.52 -12.01 -18.07
C ARG A 331 17.28 -11.29 -16.97
N LEU A 332 16.83 -11.45 -15.73
CA LEU A 332 17.42 -10.81 -14.55
C LEU A 332 18.82 -11.35 -14.29
N LYS A 333 19.65 -10.54 -13.64
CA LYS A 333 21.00 -10.89 -13.20
C LYS A 333 21.23 -10.49 -11.76
N ASP A 334 22.04 -11.26 -11.04
CA ASP A 334 22.55 -10.84 -9.73
C ASP A 334 23.67 -9.79 -9.87
N ALA A 335 24.22 -9.34 -8.73
CA ALA A 335 25.31 -8.37 -8.68
C ALA A 335 26.62 -8.88 -9.32
N ALA A 336 26.83 -10.21 -9.37
CA ALA A 336 27.97 -10.82 -10.04
C ALA A 336 27.76 -10.98 -11.56
N GLY A 337 26.57 -10.64 -12.07
CA GLY A 337 26.20 -10.76 -13.47
C GLY A 337 25.69 -12.15 -13.87
N ASN A 338 25.51 -13.08 -12.92
CA ASN A 338 24.94 -14.39 -13.19
C ASN A 338 23.47 -14.24 -13.56
N VAL A 339 23.03 -14.95 -14.61
CA VAL A 339 21.62 -14.91 -15.02
C VAL A 339 20.77 -15.68 -14.02
N MET A 340 19.70 -15.04 -13.55
CA MET A 340 18.69 -15.63 -12.69
C MET A 340 17.72 -16.45 -13.53
N GLN A 341 17.75 -17.77 -13.35
CA GLN A 341 16.94 -18.71 -14.11
C GLN A 341 16.35 -19.79 -13.20
N LEU A 342 15.22 -20.32 -13.65
CA LEU A 342 14.61 -21.53 -13.12
C LEU A 342 14.44 -22.59 -14.22
N GLY A 343 14.74 -23.83 -13.89
CA GLY A 343 14.36 -25.01 -14.66
C GLY A 343 12.86 -25.28 -14.57
N SER A 344 12.38 -26.24 -15.37
CA SER A 344 10.96 -26.64 -15.39
C SER A 344 10.47 -27.25 -14.08
N ASP A 345 11.38 -27.74 -13.24
CA ASP A 345 11.13 -28.25 -11.90
C ASP A 345 11.09 -27.14 -10.83
N GLY A 346 11.41 -25.90 -11.21
CA GLY A 346 11.46 -24.76 -10.30
C GLY A 346 12.76 -24.63 -9.51
N THR A 347 13.81 -25.39 -9.84
CA THR A 347 15.17 -25.23 -9.28
C THR A 347 16.02 -24.32 -10.18
N GLY A 348 17.15 -23.78 -9.69
CA GLY A 348 18.06 -22.99 -10.51
C GLY A 348 18.70 -21.82 -9.76
N THR A 349 19.41 -20.96 -10.49
CA THR A 349 20.17 -19.84 -9.90
C THR A 349 19.26 -18.85 -9.17
N PHE A 350 18.02 -18.65 -9.63
CA PHE A 350 17.08 -17.82 -8.90
C PHE A 350 16.57 -18.49 -7.62
N ALA A 351 16.39 -19.82 -7.62
CA ALA A 351 16.01 -20.54 -6.41
C ALA A 351 17.11 -20.41 -5.34
N GLU A 352 18.38 -20.56 -5.74
CA GLU A 352 19.53 -20.35 -4.85
C GLU A 352 19.64 -18.89 -4.36
N TYR A 353 19.32 -17.91 -5.22
CA TYR A 353 19.23 -16.51 -4.80
C TYR A 353 18.16 -16.30 -3.71
N ILE A 354 16.95 -16.84 -3.90
CA ILE A 354 15.88 -16.77 -2.88
C ILE A 354 16.30 -17.48 -1.57
N LYS A 355 16.91 -18.67 -1.67
CA LYS A 355 17.49 -19.36 -0.52
C LYS A 355 18.55 -18.53 0.19
N GLY A 356 19.39 -17.82 -0.57
CA GLY A 356 20.41 -16.92 -0.03
C GLY A 356 19.81 -15.77 0.79
N LEU A 357 18.71 -15.17 0.33
CA LEU A 357 18.00 -14.12 1.07
C LEU A 357 17.44 -14.64 2.41
N TYR A 358 16.79 -15.80 2.40
CA TYR A 358 16.31 -16.45 3.62
C TYR A 358 17.45 -16.88 4.55
N ARG A 359 18.57 -17.33 3.98
CA ARG A 359 19.77 -17.68 4.74
C ARG A 359 20.33 -16.48 5.48
N THR A 360 20.45 -15.33 4.82
CA THR A 360 20.88 -14.07 5.47
C THR A 360 19.93 -13.68 6.60
N SER A 361 18.62 -13.82 6.39
CA SER A 361 17.59 -13.57 7.41
C SER A 361 17.76 -14.50 8.64
N ALA A 362 17.88 -15.80 8.41
CA ALA A 362 18.07 -16.79 9.46
C ALA A 362 19.42 -16.61 10.18
N GLN A 363 20.48 -16.22 9.45
CA GLN A 363 21.79 -15.94 10.03
C GLN A 363 21.70 -14.78 11.03
N TYR A 364 20.99 -13.70 10.67
CA TYR A 364 20.73 -12.60 11.59
C TYR A 364 20.03 -13.08 12.88
N ALA A 365 19.07 -14.00 12.76
CA ALA A 365 18.40 -14.59 13.91
C ALA A 365 19.35 -15.38 14.81
N VAL A 366 20.22 -16.20 14.21
CA VAL A 366 21.24 -16.99 14.90
C VAL A 366 22.25 -16.08 15.61
N ASP A 367 22.79 -15.08 14.91
CA ASP A 367 23.81 -14.17 15.44
C ASP A 367 23.30 -13.35 16.64
N ASN A 368 22.00 -13.01 16.64
CA ASN A 368 21.37 -12.19 17.67
C ASN A 368 20.62 -13.01 18.73
N ASN A 369 20.71 -14.35 18.72
CA ASN A 369 19.93 -15.24 19.58
C ASN A 369 18.42 -14.91 19.58
N ALA A 370 17.88 -14.55 18.42
CA ALA A 370 16.46 -14.27 18.27
C ALA A 370 15.63 -15.55 18.40
N SER A 371 14.35 -15.42 18.77
CA SER A 371 13.43 -16.56 18.76
C SER A 371 13.32 -17.13 17.34
N LEU A 372 13.47 -18.45 17.22
CA LEU A 372 13.31 -19.16 15.95
C LEU A 372 11.86 -19.55 15.64
N ASP A 373 10.94 -19.40 16.61
CA ASP A 373 9.50 -19.67 16.43
C ASP A 373 9.22 -21.04 15.78
N GLY A 374 9.94 -22.07 16.21
CA GLY A 374 9.83 -23.43 15.68
C GLY A 374 10.35 -23.65 14.26
N ALA A 375 11.07 -22.69 13.68
CA ALA A 375 11.64 -22.81 12.34
C ALA A 375 12.64 -23.97 12.24
N ASP A 376 12.38 -24.90 11.33
CA ASP A 376 13.19 -26.09 11.05
C ASP A 376 13.63 -26.16 9.57
N TRP A 377 13.46 -25.07 8.83
CA TRP A 377 13.67 -25.00 7.39
C TRP A 377 15.09 -24.62 6.96
N PHE A 378 16.02 -24.47 7.90
CA PHE A 378 17.42 -24.16 7.62
C PHE A 378 18.37 -24.96 8.52
N THR A 379 19.59 -25.18 8.03
CA THR A 379 20.63 -25.93 8.76
C THR A 379 21.69 -24.99 9.31
N VAL A 380 22.00 -25.11 10.60
CA VAL A 380 23.10 -24.38 11.26
C VAL A 380 24.28 -25.32 11.52
N GLN A 381 25.48 -24.92 11.08
CA GLN A 381 26.74 -25.62 11.36
C GLN A 381 27.74 -24.61 11.89
N ASN A 382 28.31 -24.87 13.08
CA ASN A 382 29.30 -23.99 13.71
C ASN A 382 28.87 -22.51 13.82
N GLY A 383 27.58 -22.25 14.09
CA GLY A 383 27.03 -20.90 14.16
C GLY A 383 26.67 -20.27 12.81
N CYS A 384 26.93 -20.95 11.69
CA CYS A 384 26.60 -20.46 10.35
C CYS A 384 25.39 -21.21 9.75
N VAL A 385 24.43 -20.48 9.19
CA VAL A 385 23.34 -21.04 8.39
C VAL A 385 23.91 -21.46 7.03
N THR A 386 23.89 -22.75 6.75
CA THR A 386 24.58 -23.35 5.59
C THR A 386 23.63 -23.76 4.48
N ASP A 387 22.39 -24.10 4.80
CA ASP A 387 21.38 -24.50 3.82
C ASP A 387 19.96 -24.07 4.22
N VAL A 388 19.08 -23.99 3.22
CA VAL A 388 17.66 -23.60 3.32
C VAL A 388 16.81 -24.58 2.50
N ASP A 389 15.81 -25.17 3.13
CA ASP A 389 14.78 -25.98 2.48
C ASP A 389 13.52 -25.12 2.27
N LEU A 390 13.26 -24.71 1.02
CA LEU A 390 12.10 -23.89 0.67
C LEU A 390 10.76 -24.62 0.89
N ALA A 391 10.74 -25.96 0.79
CA ALA A 391 9.53 -26.73 1.04
C ALA A 391 9.23 -26.82 2.54
N ALA A 392 10.26 -26.97 3.37
CA ALA A 392 10.12 -26.87 4.83
C ALA A 392 9.71 -25.45 5.24
N TYR A 393 10.29 -24.42 4.62
CA TYR A 393 9.90 -23.03 4.84
C TYR A 393 8.42 -22.83 4.55
N ALA A 394 7.92 -23.29 3.40
CA ALA A 394 6.52 -23.11 3.03
C ALA A 394 5.57 -23.78 4.05
N ARG A 395 5.95 -24.95 4.60
CA ARG A 395 5.18 -25.63 5.66
C ARG A 395 5.20 -24.86 6.97
N TRP A 396 6.37 -24.40 7.41
CA TRP A 396 6.52 -23.61 8.63
C TRP A 396 5.79 -22.27 8.54
N ALA A 397 5.95 -21.56 7.42
CA ALA A 397 5.30 -20.28 7.18
C ALA A 397 3.78 -20.45 7.09
N THR A 398 3.30 -21.59 6.60
CA THR A 398 1.91 -21.86 6.18
C THR A 398 1.45 -21.01 4.99
N ARG A 399 0.45 -21.50 4.27
CA ARG A 399 -0.17 -20.76 3.15
C ARG A 399 -1.21 -19.80 3.72
N LEU A 400 -1.14 -18.52 3.35
CA LEU A 400 -2.17 -17.55 3.74
C LEU A 400 -3.38 -17.61 2.79
N LYS A 401 -3.14 -17.50 1.48
CA LYS A 401 -4.21 -17.32 0.47
C LYS A 401 -4.49 -18.61 -0.32
N ALA A 402 -5.77 -18.87 -0.60
CA ALA A 402 -6.18 -19.90 -1.56
C ALA A 402 -5.68 -19.59 -2.98
N THR A 403 -5.71 -20.56 -3.89
CA THR A 403 -5.28 -20.36 -5.28
C THR A 403 -6.45 -19.99 -6.19
N PRO A 404 -6.32 -19.05 -7.15
CA PRO A 404 -5.25 -18.05 -7.25
C PRO A 404 -5.31 -17.07 -6.06
N ALA A 405 -4.14 -16.62 -5.61
CA ALA A 405 -3.99 -15.79 -4.42
C ALA A 405 -4.46 -14.34 -4.64
N PHE A 406 -4.37 -13.84 -5.88
CA PHE A 406 -4.67 -12.47 -6.24
C PHE A 406 -5.82 -12.41 -7.25
N ASP A 407 -5.67 -13.00 -8.44
CA ASP A 407 -6.74 -12.97 -9.46
C ASP A 407 -7.72 -14.12 -9.23
N LYS A 408 -8.61 -13.97 -8.26
CA LYS A 408 -9.52 -15.04 -7.85
C LYS A 408 -10.53 -15.36 -8.96
N PHE A 409 -10.88 -16.64 -9.10
CA PHE A 409 -11.88 -17.08 -10.07
C PHE A 409 -13.25 -16.46 -9.82
N ASP A 410 -13.62 -16.22 -8.56
CA ASP A 410 -14.90 -15.60 -8.17
C ASP A 410 -14.84 -14.06 -8.12
N LEU A 411 -13.73 -13.46 -8.57
CA LEU A 411 -13.50 -12.02 -8.57
C LEU A 411 -13.56 -11.34 -7.18
N SER A 412 -13.44 -12.12 -6.09
CA SER A 412 -13.66 -11.63 -4.73
C SER A 412 -12.46 -10.93 -4.09
N SER A 413 -11.31 -10.84 -4.76
CA SER A 413 -10.12 -10.21 -4.18
C SER A 413 -10.19 -8.68 -4.24
N GLY A 414 -9.41 -8.02 -3.39
CA GLY A 414 -9.25 -6.57 -3.46
C GLY A 414 -8.60 -6.13 -4.78
N GLU A 415 -7.71 -6.96 -5.33
CA GLU A 415 -7.05 -6.72 -6.60
C GLU A 415 -8.02 -6.83 -7.80
N ASN A 416 -8.96 -7.79 -7.78
CA ASN A 416 -10.02 -7.85 -8.79
C ASN A 416 -10.90 -6.61 -8.76
N ASP A 417 -11.18 -6.10 -7.55
CA ASP A 417 -11.95 -4.88 -7.36
C ASP A 417 -11.19 -3.60 -7.75
N GLU A 418 -9.89 -3.52 -7.49
CA GLU A 418 -9.01 -2.42 -7.94
C GLU A 418 -9.02 -2.27 -9.46
N PHE A 419 -8.95 -3.40 -10.17
CA PHE A 419 -9.09 -3.44 -11.62
C PHE A 419 -10.53 -3.37 -12.10
N GLY A 420 -11.50 -3.11 -11.24
CA GLY A 420 -12.91 -3.03 -11.56
C GLY A 420 -13.28 -1.84 -12.45
N THR A 421 -14.59 -1.66 -12.66
CA THR A 421 -15.14 -0.53 -13.43
C THR A 421 -15.64 0.60 -12.52
N GLU A 422 -15.95 1.74 -13.13
CA GLU A 422 -16.65 2.88 -12.51
C GLU A 422 -18.04 2.53 -11.94
N THR A 423 -18.60 1.37 -12.31
CA THR A 423 -19.87 0.82 -11.81
C THR A 423 -19.67 -0.32 -10.82
N ASN A 424 -18.47 -0.43 -10.24
CA ASN A 424 -18.05 -1.45 -9.30
C ASN A 424 -18.23 -2.88 -9.78
N ARG A 425 -17.84 -3.16 -11.03
CA ARG A 425 -17.74 -4.53 -11.53
C ARG A 425 -16.27 -4.97 -11.49
N PRO A 426 -15.86 -5.82 -10.53
CA PRO A 426 -14.53 -6.41 -10.49
C PRO A 426 -14.16 -7.09 -11.81
N ARG A 427 -12.86 -7.13 -12.13
CA ARG A 427 -12.34 -7.74 -13.36
C ARG A 427 -11.15 -8.65 -13.06
N HIS A 428 -10.95 -9.65 -13.90
CA HIS A 428 -9.69 -10.38 -13.94
C HIS A 428 -8.58 -9.46 -14.44
N PHE A 429 -7.34 -9.77 -14.07
CA PHE A 429 -6.15 -9.08 -14.57
C PHE A 429 -5.09 -10.05 -15.11
N THR A 430 -5.41 -11.35 -15.13
CA THR A 430 -4.62 -12.39 -15.76
C THR A 430 -5.46 -13.13 -16.82
N LYS A 431 -4.79 -13.54 -17.90
CA LYS A 431 -5.41 -14.45 -18.87
C LYS A 431 -5.65 -15.84 -18.27
N PHE A 432 -4.90 -16.20 -17.23
CA PHE A 432 -5.03 -17.49 -16.56
C PHE A 432 -6.38 -17.59 -15.86
N SER A 433 -6.69 -16.67 -14.95
CA SER A 433 -7.91 -16.75 -14.15
C SER A 433 -9.16 -16.59 -15.01
N ARG A 434 -9.16 -15.66 -15.96
CA ARG A 434 -10.26 -15.54 -16.94
C ARG A 434 -10.54 -16.83 -17.72
N LYS A 435 -9.51 -17.63 -18.01
CA LYS A 435 -9.69 -18.90 -18.74
C LYS A 435 -10.36 -19.97 -17.88
N TYR A 436 -10.14 -19.94 -16.57
CA TYR A 436 -10.59 -20.98 -15.64
C TYR A 436 -11.76 -20.55 -14.76
N ASP A 437 -12.15 -19.28 -14.79
CA ASP A 437 -13.41 -18.81 -14.21
C ASP A 437 -14.61 -19.30 -15.04
N SER A 438 -15.46 -20.10 -14.39
CA SER A 438 -16.70 -20.63 -14.97
C SER A 438 -17.77 -19.56 -15.25
N THR A 439 -17.70 -18.41 -14.57
CA THR A 439 -18.65 -17.30 -14.69
C THR A 439 -18.27 -16.30 -15.78
N HIS A 440 -17.07 -16.45 -16.37
CA HIS A 440 -16.54 -15.67 -17.49
C HIS A 440 -16.46 -14.16 -17.23
N GLY A 441 -15.89 -13.78 -16.08
CA GLY A 441 -15.53 -12.42 -15.72
C GLY A 441 -14.72 -11.69 -16.79
N ALA A 442 -14.93 -10.37 -16.89
CA ALA A 442 -14.22 -9.54 -17.85
C ALA A 442 -12.73 -9.41 -17.48
N LEU A 443 -11.87 -9.29 -18.49
CA LEU A 443 -10.46 -8.93 -18.30
C LEU A 443 -10.32 -7.41 -18.26
N ALA A 444 -9.51 -6.90 -17.34
CA ALA A 444 -9.13 -5.50 -17.30
C ALA A 444 -8.34 -5.09 -18.56
N PRO A 445 -8.48 -3.84 -19.02
CA PRO A 445 -7.66 -3.28 -20.08
C PRO A 445 -6.17 -3.47 -19.78
N ALA A 446 -5.39 -3.83 -20.82
CA ALA A 446 -3.96 -4.03 -20.68
C ALA A 446 -3.22 -2.76 -20.20
N ALA A 447 -3.76 -1.57 -20.52
CA ALA A 447 -3.22 -0.30 -20.06
C ALA A 447 -3.34 -0.14 -18.53
N ASP A 448 -4.49 -0.50 -17.95
CA ASP A 448 -4.74 -0.41 -16.50
C ASP A 448 -3.78 -1.35 -15.74
N ILE A 449 -3.66 -2.59 -16.21
CA ILE A 449 -2.72 -3.59 -15.65
C ILE A 449 -1.29 -3.07 -15.75
N ARG A 450 -0.91 -2.53 -16.91
CA ARG A 450 0.43 -1.98 -17.15
C ARG A 450 0.77 -0.87 -16.14
N MET A 451 -0.15 0.06 -15.91
CA MET A 451 0.04 1.25 -15.06
C MET A 451 0.20 0.94 -13.56
N LEU A 452 -0.13 -0.28 -13.12
CA LEU A 452 0.08 -0.72 -11.74
C LEU A 452 1.25 -1.70 -11.56
N ASN A 453 2.06 -1.96 -12.58
CA ASN A 453 3.26 -2.78 -12.46
C ASN A 453 4.54 -1.96 -12.69
N PRO A 454 5.38 -1.72 -11.65
CA PRO A 454 6.61 -0.94 -11.78
C PRO A 454 7.62 -1.56 -12.76
N LEU A 455 7.61 -2.88 -12.95
CA LEU A 455 8.55 -3.57 -13.85
C LEU A 455 8.45 -3.10 -15.31
N ASN A 456 7.28 -2.58 -15.71
CA ASN A 456 7.01 -2.06 -17.06
C ASN A 456 7.73 -0.75 -17.39
N TYR A 457 8.24 -0.06 -16.37
CA TYR A 457 8.78 1.29 -16.46
C TYR A 457 10.27 1.36 -16.15
N ILE A 458 10.79 0.39 -15.39
CA ILE A 458 12.22 0.32 -15.04
C ILE A 458 13.05 0.07 -16.31
N GLY A 459 13.85 1.08 -16.66
CA GLY A 459 14.68 1.11 -17.87
C GLY A 459 13.94 1.53 -19.14
N ALA A 460 12.68 2.00 -19.04
CA ALA A 460 11.91 2.47 -20.18
C ALA A 460 12.32 3.89 -20.61
N ASN A 461 12.29 4.16 -21.91
CA ASN A 461 12.59 5.49 -22.46
C ASN A 461 11.55 6.52 -21.99
N GLY A 462 12.01 7.73 -21.66
CA GLY A 462 11.13 8.82 -21.21
C GLY A 462 10.67 8.69 -19.76
N VAL A 463 11.07 7.65 -19.04
CA VAL A 463 10.80 7.47 -17.61
C VAL A 463 12.05 7.81 -16.80
N ARG A 464 11.87 8.59 -15.73
CA ARG A 464 12.92 8.90 -14.77
C ARG A 464 12.69 8.09 -13.49
N VAL A 465 13.36 6.93 -13.42
CA VAL A 465 13.38 6.07 -12.24
C VAL A 465 14.15 6.76 -11.11
N ALA A 466 13.66 6.68 -9.88
CA ALA A 466 14.34 7.19 -8.70
C ALA A 466 15.73 6.54 -8.56
N PRO A 467 16.78 7.29 -8.19
CA PRO A 467 18.12 6.73 -8.06
C PRO A 467 18.29 5.74 -6.90
N HIS A 468 17.46 5.82 -5.84
CA HIS A 468 17.62 5.00 -4.63
C HIS A 468 16.32 4.30 -4.24
N PHE A 469 16.40 3.01 -3.93
CA PHE A 469 15.30 2.21 -3.39
C PHE A 469 15.74 1.47 -2.14
N ARG A 470 14.90 1.52 -1.10
CA ARG A 470 15.01 0.65 0.08
C ARG A 470 13.79 -0.27 0.10
N ILE A 471 14.01 -1.57 0.02
CA ILE A 471 12.95 -2.57 -0.04
C ILE A 471 13.11 -3.53 1.14
N ARG A 472 12.00 -3.82 1.82
CA ARG A 472 11.94 -4.83 2.89
C ARG A 472 10.76 -5.76 2.66
N HIS A 473 10.93 -7.04 2.91
CA HIS A 473 9.83 -8.02 2.94
C HIS A 473 10.08 -8.98 4.10
N GLY A 474 9.16 -9.06 5.06
CA GLY A 474 9.38 -9.86 6.26
C GLY A 474 9.58 -11.35 5.94
N ALA A 475 10.45 -12.03 6.67
CA ALA A 475 10.73 -13.45 6.44
C ALA A 475 9.51 -14.37 6.66
N LYS A 476 8.53 -13.93 7.46
CA LYS A 476 7.25 -14.62 7.71
C LYS A 476 6.08 -13.98 6.94
N ASP A 477 6.34 -13.01 6.04
CA ASP A 477 5.29 -12.37 5.26
C ASP A 477 4.84 -13.30 4.10
N ARG A 478 3.54 -13.59 4.10
CA ARG A 478 2.86 -14.54 3.20
C ARG A 478 1.72 -13.88 2.42
N ASP A 479 1.60 -12.55 2.48
CA ASP A 479 0.59 -11.80 1.73
C ASP A 479 0.93 -11.75 0.24
N THR A 480 2.22 -11.75 -0.07
CA THR A 480 2.78 -12.17 -1.35
C THR A 480 4.00 -13.05 -1.11
N ALA A 481 4.48 -13.74 -2.13
CA ALA A 481 5.69 -14.55 -2.02
C ALA A 481 6.94 -13.69 -2.22
N LEU A 482 8.02 -14.01 -1.49
CA LEU A 482 9.31 -13.31 -1.55
C LEU A 482 9.87 -13.07 -2.98
N PRO A 483 9.64 -13.95 -3.98
CA PRO A 483 10.02 -13.67 -5.36
C PRO A 483 9.51 -12.34 -5.93
N ILE A 484 8.38 -11.81 -5.45
CA ILE A 484 7.82 -10.55 -5.97
C ILE A 484 8.72 -9.35 -5.67
N PRO A 485 9.01 -9.01 -4.40
CA PRO A 485 9.96 -7.93 -4.10
C PRO A 485 11.39 -8.24 -4.55
N ALA A 486 11.79 -9.52 -4.59
CA ALA A 486 13.10 -9.92 -5.09
C ALA A 486 13.28 -9.64 -6.60
N VAL A 487 12.25 -9.91 -7.42
CA VAL A 487 12.22 -9.57 -8.84
C VAL A 487 12.29 -8.06 -9.04
N LEU A 488 11.55 -7.28 -8.25
CA LEU A 488 11.62 -5.81 -8.28
C LEU A 488 13.04 -5.31 -7.98
N ALA A 489 13.66 -5.80 -6.91
CA ALA A 489 15.01 -5.42 -6.51
C ALA A 489 16.05 -5.74 -7.60
N LEU A 490 16.02 -6.96 -8.16
CA LEU A 490 16.91 -7.36 -9.25
C LEU A 490 16.69 -6.50 -10.51
N ARG A 491 15.44 -6.21 -10.86
CA ARG A 491 15.11 -5.40 -12.03
C ARG A 491 15.64 -3.97 -11.91
N LEU A 492 15.49 -3.36 -10.74
CA LEU A 492 16.05 -2.04 -10.41
C LEU A 492 17.58 -2.06 -10.47
N ALA A 493 18.22 -3.02 -9.83
CA ALA A 493 19.69 -3.15 -9.83
C ALA A 493 20.23 -3.36 -11.27
N ASN A 494 19.56 -4.17 -12.09
CA ASN A 494 19.94 -4.37 -13.50
C ASN A 494 19.76 -3.11 -14.36
N ALA A 495 18.95 -2.16 -13.92
CA ALA A 495 18.82 -0.84 -14.56
C ALA A 495 19.81 0.20 -14.00
N GLY A 496 20.72 -0.19 -13.10
CA GLY A 496 21.73 0.69 -12.51
C GLY A 496 21.23 1.54 -11.34
N THR A 497 20.07 1.21 -10.77
CA THR A 497 19.54 1.86 -9.57
C THR A 497 20.26 1.34 -8.32
N ASP A 498 20.48 2.21 -7.33
CA ASP A 498 20.96 1.82 -5.99
C ASP A 498 19.82 1.19 -5.19
N VAL A 499 19.99 -0.08 -4.80
CA VAL A 499 18.94 -0.88 -4.16
C VAL A 499 19.45 -1.50 -2.86
N ASP A 500 18.85 -1.08 -1.75
CA ASP A 500 19.02 -1.66 -0.42
C ASP A 500 17.84 -2.62 -0.16
N PHE A 501 18.02 -3.92 -0.44
CA PHE A 501 16.99 -4.94 -0.26
C PHE A 501 17.37 -5.93 0.85
N ALA A 502 16.44 -6.19 1.77
CA ALA A 502 16.61 -7.19 2.82
C ALA A 502 15.32 -7.94 3.13
N VAL A 503 15.47 -9.10 3.77
CA VAL A 503 14.39 -9.97 4.25
C VAL A 503 14.48 -10.07 5.79
N PRO A 504 13.86 -9.15 6.54
CA PRO A 504 14.04 -9.10 8.00
C PRO A 504 13.43 -10.31 8.72
N TRP A 505 14.20 -10.90 9.65
CA TRP A 505 13.73 -12.00 10.49
C TRP A 505 12.66 -11.54 11.47
N GLY A 506 11.71 -12.44 11.81
CA GLY A 506 10.69 -12.18 12.84
C GLY A 506 9.56 -11.25 12.42
N TYR A 507 9.62 -10.69 11.20
CA TYR A 507 8.56 -9.85 10.67
C TYR A 507 7.69 -10.60 9.66
N GLY A 508 6.37 -10.46 9.82
CA GLY A 508 5.37 -10.83 8.82
C GLY A 508 4.95 -9.63 7.99
N HIS A 509 3.67 -9.53 7.64
CA HIS A 509 3.16 -8.45 6.80
C HIS A 509 3.02 -7.13 7.56
N ALA A 510 4.09 -6.35 7.60
CA ALA A 510 4.17 -5.08 8.30
C ALA A 510 5.18 -4.15 7.62
N GLY A 511 5.25 -2.90 8.09
CA GLY A 511 6.26 -1.92 7.69
C GLY A 511 6.57 -0.95 8.82
N ASP A 512 7.46 -0.01 8.55
CA ASP A 512 7.90 1.01 9.51
C ASP A 512 8.42 0.43 10.85
N TYR A 513 8.89 -0.82 10.84
CA TYR A 513 9.36 -1.53 12.05
C TYR A 513 10.85 -1.34 12.34
N ASP A 514 11.60 -0.76 11.41
CA ASP A 514 13.06 -0.55 11.45
C ASP A 514 13.41 0.93 11.21
N LEU A 515 12.67 1.85 11.84
CA LEU A 515 12.78 3.30 11.60
C LEU A 515 14.20 3.86 11.79
N ASP A 516 14.97 3.34 12.75
CA ASP A 516 16.36 3.76 12.94
C ASP A 516 17.21 3.44 11.69
N GLU A 517 17.05 2.25 11.12
CA GLU A 517 17.74 1.87 9.88
C GLU A 517 17.22 2.64 8.66
N LEU A 518 15.90 2.87 8.58
CA LEU A 518 15.30 3.67 7.52
C LEU A 518 15.88 5.09 7.53
N PHE A 519 15.88 5.78 8.67
CA PHE A 519 16.35 7.15 8.74
C PHE A 519 17.89 7.25 8.67
N ALA A 520 18.63 6.23 9.08
CA ALA A 520 20.06 6.13 8.80
C ALA A 520 20.35 5.98 7.30
N TRP A 521 19.55 5.17 6.58
CA TRP A 521 19.62 5.07 5.13
C TRP A 521 19.30 6.41 4.44
N ILE A 522 18.24 7.11 4.87
CA ILE A 522 17.89 8.44 4.34
C ILE A 522 19.05 9.42 4.56
N ASP A 523 19.60 9.47 5.77
CA ASP A 523 20.73 10.34 6.08
C ASP A 523 21.94 10.06 5.18
N ARG A 524 22.25 8.79 4.91
CA ARG A 524 23.37 8.40 4.04
C ARG A 524 23.20 8.90 2.60
N ILE A 525 21.98 8.93 2.07
CA ILE A 525 21.73 9.33 0.67
C ILE A 525 21.44 10.83 0.51
N CYS A 526 21.23 11.56 1.61
CA CYS A 526 20.84 12.97 1.58
C CYS A 526 21.89 13.95 2.13
N LYS A 527 22.92 13.47 2.83
CA LYS A 527 23.96 14.29 3.45
C LYS A 527 25.26 14.33 2.65
#